data_AF-A0A2V7WF00-F1
#
_entry.id   AF-A0A2V7WF00-F1
#
_cell.length_a   1.000
_cell.length_b   1.000
_cell.length_c   1.000
_cell.angle_alpha   90.00
_cell.angle_beta   90.00
_cell.angle_gamma   90.00
#
_symmetry.space_group_name_H-M   'P 1'
#
loop_
_entity.id
_entity.type
_entity.pdbx_description
1 polymer ?
#
loop_
_entity_poly.entity_id
_entity_poly.type
_entity_poly.pdbx_seq_one_letter_code
_entity_poly.pdbx_strand_id
1 'polypeptide(L)'
;VEYTITVTDTATGAVKPYHNVQGHLASVADTAAFPGSNAVMGASSAPEPAPTGPEMDEMVRQQRADVAALLTPSSAQACTPNGTTLCLNSGRFQVRAIFTAPTLGITNGTAQAVPLTTDTGYFWFFSSNNVEIVIKAVDGRPVNGFYWVFYGALSDVEYTITVTDTVTGVVKPYSNMQGHLASVADTSAFHP
;
A
#
# COMPACT_ATOMS: atom_id res chain seq x y z
N VAL A 1 9.18 -2.10 -19.88
CA VAL A 1 10.15 -1.07 -20.32
C VAL A 1 11.47 -1.29 -19.59
N GLU A 2 12.59 -0.90 -20.20
CA GLU A 2 13.90 -0.82 -19.54
C GLU A 2 14.20 0.64 -19.24
N TYR A 3 14.80 0.94 -18.08
CA TYR A 3 15.16 2.30 -17.71
C TYR A 3 16.30 2.34 -16.69
N THR A 4 16.94 3.50 -16.58
CA THR A 4 17.91 3.81 -15.52
C THR A 4 17.45 5.04 -14.76
N ILE A 5 17.46 4.96 -13.43
CA ILE A 5 17.33 6.12 -12.54
C ILE A 5 18.76 6.53 -12.16
N THR A 6 19.13 7.78 -12.43
CA THR A 6 20.43 8.32 -12.02
C THR A 6 20.20 9.37 -10.94
N VAL A 7 20.70 9.10 -9.74
CA VAL A 7 20.68 10.07 -8.64
C VAL A 7 22.06 10.74 -8.58
N THR A 8 22.08 12.07 -8.52
CA THR A 8 23.30 12.85 -8.33
C THR A 8 23.18 13.60 -7.01
N ASP A 9 24.13 13.38 -6.10
CA ASP A 9 24.29 14.23 -4.92
C ASP A 9 24.84 15.58 -5.38
N THR A 10 24.00 16.61 -5.34
CA THR A 10 24.36 17.95 -5.80
C THR A 10 25.40 18.64 -4.91
N ALA A 11 25.65 18.14 -3.69
CA ALA A 11 26.67 18.69 -2.80
C ALA A 11 28.08 18.15 -3.11
N THR A 12 28.20 16.85 -3.36
CA THR A 12 29.50 16.19 -3.61
C THR A 12 29.80 15.93 -5.09
N GLY A 13 28.77 15.97 -5.94
CA GLY A 13 28.85 15.53 -7.34
C GLY A 13 28.87 14.01 -7.50
N ALA A 14 28.74 13.22 -6.42
CA ALA A 14 28.68 11.77 -6.52
C ALA A 14 27.42 11.32 -7.27
N VAL A 15 27.54 10.23 -8.04
CA VAL A 15 26.45 9.72 -8.88
C VAL A 15 26.20 8.25 -8.56
N LYS A 16 24.93 7.88 -8.41
CA LYS A 16 24.49 6.50 -8.21
C LYS A 16 23.40 6.15 -9.24
N PRO A 17 23.70 5.25 -10.19
CA PRO A 17 22.70 4.72 -11.11
C PRO A 17 21.99 3.49 -10.55
N TYR A 18 20.71 3.36 -10.86
CA TYR A 18 19.88 2.17 -10.63
C TYR A 18 19.26 1.75 -11.96
N HIS A 19 19.53 0.52 -12.39
CA HIS A 19 19.05 0.00 -13.67
C HIS A 19 17.92 -1.00 -13.44
N ASN A 20 16.83 -0.86 -14.20
CA ASN A 20 15.73 -1.80 -14.24
C ASN A 20 15.61 -2.36 -15.65
N VAL A 21 15.90 -3.66 -15.79
CA VAL A 21 15.83 -4.38 -17.07
C VAL A 21 14.40 -4.48 -17.60
N GLN A 22 14.27 -4.67 -18.92
CA GLN A 22 12.97 -4.82 -19.55
C GLN A 22 12.15 -5.96 -18.94
N GLY A 23 10.88 -5.69 -18.65
CA GLY A 23 9.93 -6.71 -18.19
C GLY A 23 10.01 -7.00 -16.69
N HIS A 24 10.89 -6.31 -15.97
CA HIS A 24 11.02 -6.45 -14.53
C HIS A 24 10.33 -5.28 -13.80
N LEU A 25 9.58 -5.60 -12.75
CA LEU A 25 9.16 -4.62 -11.74
C LEU A 25 10.09 -4.78 -10.54
N ALA A 26 10.57 -3.66 -10.01
CA ALA A 26 11.51 -3.65 -8.90
C ALA A 26 11.14 -2.60 -7.85
N SER A 27 11.30 -2.97 -6.59
CA SER A 27 11.43 -2.08 -5.45
C SER A 27 12.84 -2.25 -4.89
N VAL A 28 13.52 -1.14 -4.58
CA VAL A 28 14.91 -1.14 -4.12
C VAL A 28 15.05 -0.19 -2.94
N ALA A 29 15.72 -0.66 -1.88
CA ALA A 29 16.15 0.17 -0.76
C ALA A 29 17.68 0.19 -0.70
N ASP A 30 18.28 1.28 -1.19
CA ASP A 30 19.72 1.54 -1.01
C ASP A 30 19.90 2.59 0.10
N THR A 31 19.98 2.10 1.34
CA THR A 31 20.13 2.93 2.55
C THR A 31 21.55 3.48 2.73
N ALA A 32 22.47 3.15 1.81
CA ALA A 32 23.85 3.61 1.79
C ALA A 32 24.22 4.23 0.43
N ALA A 33 23.23 4.75 -0.31
CA ALA A 33 23.40 5.24 -1.68
C ALA A 33 24.49 6.30 -1.82
N PHE A 34 24.59 7.20 -0.83
CA PHE A 34 25.63 8.23 -0.71
C PHE A 34 26.09 8.31 0.75
N PRO A 35 27.38 8.58 1.01
CA PRO A 35 27.91 8.69 2.36
C PRO A 35 27.32 9.91 3.08
N GLY A 36 26.53 9.67 4.13
CA GLY A 36 26.09 10.70 5.06
C GLY A 36 27.11 10.90 6.19
N SER A 37 27.21 12.11 6.73
CA SER A 37 27.89 12.35 8.01
C SER A 37 27.10 11.72 9.17
N ASN A 38 27.58 10.57 9.65
CA ASN A 38 27.22 9.82 10.88
C ASN A 38 25.72 9.50 11.12
N ALA A 39 25.34 8.23 10.97
CA ALA A 39 24.08 7.66 11.45
C ALA A 39 24.28 6.95 12.80
N VAL A 40 23.45 7.27 13.80
CA VAL A 40 23.36 6.51 15.06
C VAL A 40 21.97 5.87 15.15
N MET A 41 21.96 4.55 15.32
CA MET A 41 20.77 3.71 15.51
C MET A 41 20.21 3.86 16.93
N GLY A 42 18.89 4.03 17.06
CA GLY A 42 18.15 4.08 18.33
C GLY A 42 17.24 2.85 18.50
N ALA A 43 17.25 2.27 19.70
CA ALA A 43 16.68 0.98 20.05
C ALA A 43 15.17 0.98 20.36
N SER A 44 14.57 -0.21 20.17
CA SER A 44 13.17 -0.60 20.40
C SER A 44 12.77 -0.62 21.88
N SER A 45 11.52 -0.25 22.18
CA SER A 45 10.85 -0.47 23.48
C SER A 45 10.08 -1.79 23.52
N ALA A 46 9.77 -2.22 24.76
CA ALA A 46 9.19 -3.49 25.16
C ALA A 46 7.73 -3.72 24.71
N PRO A 47 7.28 -4.99 24.64
CA PRO A 47 5.92 -5.33 24.23
C PRO A 47 4.86 -5.04 25.31
N GLU A 48 3.65 -4.71 24.86
CA GLU A 48 2.44 -4.51 25.66
C GLU A 48 1.80 -5.86 26.08
N PRO A 49 1.14 -5.96 27.24
CA PRO A 49 0.52 -7.21 27.71
C PRO A 49 -0.67 -7.66 26.85
N ALA A 50 -0.94 -8.97 26.91
CA ALA A 50 -2.05 -9.60 26.21
C ALA A 50 -3.42 -9.07 26.68
N PRO A 51 -4.43 -9.02 25.78
CA PRO A 51 -5.77 -8.55 26.10
C PRO A 51 -6.45 -9.45 27.13
N THR A 52 -7.28 -8.84 27.96
CA THR A 52 -8.03 -9.51 29.03
C THR A 52 -9.32 -10.17 28.50
N GLY A 53 -9.93 -11.07 29.29
CA GLY A 53 -11.19 -11.73 28.93
C GLY A 53 -12.30 -10.81 28.37
N PRO A 54 -12.61 -9.64 28.97
CA PRO A 54 -13.62 -8.73 28.43
C PRO A 54 -13.23 -8.03 27.12
N GLU A 55 -11.94 -7.88 26.80
CA GLU A 55 -11.50 -7.43 25.46
C GLU A 55 -11.74 -8.50 24.40
N MET A 56 -11.51 -9.77 24.75
CA MET A 56 -11.78 -10.90 23.86
C MET A 56 -13.27 -10.98 23.49
N ASP A 57 -14.16 -10.76 24.45
CA ASP A 57 -15.61 -10.79 24.24
C ASP A 57 -16.09 -9.65 23.32
N GLU A 58 -15.47 -8.48 23.40
CA GLU A 58 -15.75 -7.35 22.50
C GLU A 58 -15.23 -7.62 21.08
N MET A 59 -14.05 -8.22 20.95
CA MET A 59 -13.51 -8.65 19.66
C MET A 59 -14.43 -9.66 18.97
N VAL A 60 -14.99 -10.61 19.73
CA VAL A 60 -15.95 -11.60 19.20
C VAL A 60 -17.27 -10.92 18.76
N ARG A 61 -17.75 -9.90 19.48
CA ARG A 61 -18.93 -9.12 19.07
C ARG A 61 -18.66 -8.33 17.79
N GLN A 62 -17.50 -7.69 17.68
CA GLN A 62 -17.09 -6.95 16.49
C GLN A 62 -17.04 -7.87 15.26
N GLN A 63 -16.42 -9.04 15.41
CA GLN A 63 -16.28 -10.00 14.32
C GLN A 63 -17.62 -10.61 13.87
N ARG A 64 -18.59 -10.75 14.78
CA ARG A 64 -19.97 -11.14 14.44
C ARG A 64 -20.73 -10.07 13.67
N ALA A 65 -20.52 -8.80 14.00
CA ALA A 65 -21.11 -7.68 13.26
C ALA A 65 -20.52 -7.59 11.84
N ASP A 66 -19.22 -7.86 11.69
CA ASP A 66 -18.54 -7.89 10.39
C ASP A 66 -19.08 -9.02 9.49
N VAL A 67 -19.34 -10.20 10.07
CA VAL A 67 -19.98 -11.33 9.36
C VAL A 67 -21.40 -10.98 8.91
N ALA A 68 -22.17 -10.24 9.73
CA ALA A 68 -23.51 -9.80 9.35
C ALA A 68 -23.49 -8.75 8.22
N ALA A 69 -22.48 -7.89 8.19
CA ALA A 69 -22.28 -6.89 7.13
C ALA A 69 -21.86 -7.50 5.78
N LEU A 70 -21.27 -8.71 5.78
CA LEU A 70 -20.93 -9.46 4.56
C LEU A 70 -22.15 -10.11 3.88
N LEU A 71 -23.29 -10.20 4.58
CA LEU A 71 -24.51 -10.87 4.11
C LEU A 71 -25.56 -9.92 3.54
N THR A 72 -25.33 -8.60 3.63
CA THR A 72 -26.18 -7.59 3.00
C THR A 72 -25.67 -7.30 1.59
N PRO A 73 -26.52 -7.37 0.54
CA PRO A 73 -26.15 -6.89 -0.78
C PRO A 73 -25.96 -5.39 -0.70
N SER A 74 -24.70 -4.96 -0.60
CA SER A 74 -24.32 -3.55 -0.67
C SER A 74 -24.60 -3.06 -2.09
N SER A 75 -25.59 -2.19 -2.25
CA SER A 75 -25.68 -1.38 -3.46
C SER A 75 -24.34 -0.69 -3.65
N ALA A 76 -23.71 -0.87 -4.82
CA ALA A 76 -22.52 -0.18 -5.29
C ALA A 76 -22.37 1.23 -4.69
N GLN A 77 -21.70 1.33 -3.53
CA GLN A 77 -21.60 2.59 -2.84
C GLN A 77 -20.51 3.38 -3.56
N ALA A 78 -20.90 4.49 -4.18
CA ALA A 78 -19.97 5.33 -4.92
C ALA A 78 -18.76 5.67 -4.01
N CYS A 79 -17.55 5.46 -4.54
CA CYS A 79 -16.34 5.72 -3.77
C CYS A 79 -16.27 7.19 -3.39
N THR A 80 -16.18 7.48 -2.09
CA THR A 80 -15.99 8.83 -1.57
C THR A 80 -14.57 8.97 -1.01
N PRO A 81 -13.71 9.81 -1.61
CA PRO A 81 -12.34 9.95 -1.15
C PRO A 81 -12.29 10.62 0.22
N ASN A 82 -11.37 10.18 1.07
CA ASN A 82 -11.10 10.77 2.38
C ASN A 82 -9.65 10.48 2.78
N GLY A 83 -9.25 10.88 4.00
CA GLY A 83 -7.88 10.74 4.49
C GLY A 83 -7.30 9.32 4.48
N THR A 84 -8.12 8.27 4.35
CA THR A 84 -7.69 6.86 4.34
C THR A 84 -8.20 6.08 3.13
N THR A 85 -8.87 6.75 2.19
CA THR A 85 -9.53 6.13 1.03
C THR A 85 -9.15 6.85 -0.25
N LEU A 86 -8.48 6.13 -1.17
CA LEU A 86 -8.32 6.58 -2.56
C LEU A 86 -9.50 6.09 -3.39
N CYS A 87 -9.97 6.96 -4.28
CA CYS A 87 -10.97 6.65 -5.29
C CYS A 87 -10.34 6.81 -6.66
N LEU A 88 -10.02 5.69 -7.30
CA LEU A 88 -9.31 5.64 -8.58
C LEU A 88 -10.28 5.27 -9.71
N ASN A 89 -9.89 5.61 -10.94
CA ASN A 89 -10.64 5.37 -12.16
C ASN A 89 -12.07 5.93 -12.08
N SER A 90 -12.17 7.25 -11.87
CA SER A 90 -13.44 7.97 -11.70
C SER A 90 -14.33 7.43 -10.58
N GLY A 91 -13.71 6.89 -9.53
CA GLY A 91 -14.40 6.38 -8.35
C GLY A 91 -14.91 4.95 -8.46
N ARG A 92 -14.55 4.22 -9.53
CA ARG A 92 -14.85 2.79 -9.63
C ARG A 92 -14.05 1.96 -8.63
N PHE A 93 -12.78 2.31 -8.37
CA PHE A 93 -11.94 1.54 -7.47
C PHE A 93 -11.72 2.29 -6.16
N GLN A 94 -12.26 1.75 -5.08
CA GLN A 94 -11.92 2.16 -3.72
C GLN A 94 -10.65 1.43 -3.28
N VAL A 95 -9.63 2.17 -2.88
CA VAL A 95 -8.40 1.59 -2.33
C VAL A 95 -8.21 2.05 -0.89
N ARG A 96 -7.94 1.10 0.00
CA ARG A 96 -7.52 1.32 1.39
C ARG A 96 -6.31 0.46 1.67
N ALA A 97 -5.51 0.87 2.66
CA ALA A 97 -4.42 0.05 3.13
C ALA A 97 -4.31 0.09 4.65
N ILE A 98 -3.88 -1.03 5.21
CA ILE A 98 -3.49 -1.16 6.62
C ILE A 98 -2.06 -1.68 6.68
N PHE A 99 -1.34 -1.34 7.75
CA PHE A 99 0.03 -1.77 7.99
C PHE A 99 0.22 -2.29 9.41
N THR A 100 1.23 -3.12 9.59
CA THR A 100 1.63 -3.67 10.88
C THR A 100 3.11 -3.35 11.09
N ALA A 101 3.42 -2.71 12.22
CA ALA A 101 4.77 -2.35 12.62
C ALA A 101 4.98 -2.76 14.08
N PRO A 102 5.29 -4.05 14.34
CA PRO A 102 5.34 -4.61 15.70
C PRO A 102 6.41 -3.94 16.58
N THR A 103 7.51 -3.49 16.00
CA THR A 103 8.58 -2.75 16.70
C THR A 103 8.12 -1.41 17.26
N LEU A 104 7.00 -0.87 16.76
CA LEU A 104 6.35 0.34 17.24
C LEU A 104 5.05 0.05 18.00
N GLY A 105 4.72 -1.23 18.24
CA GLY A 105 3.46 -1.64 18.87
C GLY A 105 2.21 -1.43 18.00
N ILE A 106 2.37 -1.19 16.69
CA ILE A 106 1.24 -0.92 15.80
C ILE A 106 0.80 -2.23 15.12
N THR A 107 -0.46 -2.58 15.31
CA THR A 107 -1.13 -3.67 14.58
C THR A 107 -2.34 -3.10 13.86
N ASN A 108 -2.50 -3.42 12.57
CA ASN A 108 -3.59 -2.90 11.73
C ASN A 108 -3.70 -1.36 11.70
N GLY A 109 -2.55 -0.66 11.71
CA GLY A 109 -2.49 0.79 11.53
C GLY A 109 -3.11 1.19 10.19
N THR A 110 -3.92 2.26 10.17
CA THR A 110 -4.56 2.71 8.93
C THR A 110 -3.63 3.62 8.14
N ALA A 111 -3.31 3.22 6.91
CA ALA A 111 -2.52 4.03 6.01
C ALA A 111 -3.31 5.25 5.51
N GLN A 112 -2.61 6.34 5.29
CA GLN A 112 -3.19 7.63 4.95
C GLN A 112 -3.05 7.89 3.45
N ALA A 113 -4.17 8.19 2.80
CA ALA A 113 -4.34 8.25 1.36
C ALA A 113 -4.12 9.66 0.83
N VAL A 114 -3.37 9.78 -0.27
CA VAL A 114 -3.23 11.03 -1.02
C VAL A 114 -3.43 10.78 -2.52
N PRO A 115 -4.43 11.40 -3.16
CA PRO A 115 -4.63 11.27 -4.60
C PRO A 115 -3.54 12.02 -5.39
N LEU A 116 -3.14 11.47 -6.54
CA LEU A 116 -2.19 12.12 -7.47
C LEU A 116 -2.86 12.44 -8.82
N THR A 117 -3.54 11.45 -9.40
CA THR A 117 -4.31 11.59 -10.64
C THR A 117 -5.65 10.89 -10.47
N THR A 118 -6.48 10.88 -11.51
CA THR A 118 -7.74 10.11 -11.51
C THR A 118 -7.52 8.61 -11.33
N ASP A 119 -6.36 8.09 -11.71
CA ASP A 119 -6.05 6.66 -11.73
C ASP A 119 -4.93 6.27 -10.77
N THR A 120 -4.27 7.23 -10.11
CA THR A 120 -3.07 7.02 -9.29
C THR A 120 -3.14 7.78 -7.97
N GLY A 121 -2.62 7.19 -6.91
CA GLY A 121 -2.39 7.84 -5.62
C GLY A 121 -1.30 7.14 -4.84
N TYR A 122 -1.07 7.59 -3.62
CA TYR A 122 -0.10 6.97 -2.72
C TYR A 122 -0.63 6.91 -1.29
N PHE A 123 0.05 6.07 -0.49
CA PHE A 123 -0.16 5.96 0.94
C PHE A 123 1.13 6.25 1.70
N TRP A 124 0.96 6.85 2.87
CA TRP A 124 1.98 6.94 3.91
C TRP A 124 1.47 6.30 5.21
N PHE A 125 2.38 5.84 6.06
CA PHE A 125 2.02 5.12 7.30
C PHE A 125 2.21 5.99 8.53
N PHE A 126 3.44 6.45 8.78
CA PHE A 126 3.82 7.10 10.03
C PHE A 126 3.78 8.62 9.95
N SER A 127 4.16 9.17 8.80
CA SER A 127 4.26 10.61 8.58
C SER A 127 4.09 10.93 7.10
N SER A 128 3.44 12.07 6.82
CA SER A 128 3.19 12.54 5.45
C SER A 128 4.46 12.92 4.68
N ASN A 129 5.61 13.02 5.35
CA ASN A 129 6.91 13.24 4.72
C ASN A 129 7.57 11.96 4.17
N ASN A 130 7.02 10.77 4.45
CA ASN A 130 7.56 9.49 3.98
C ASN A 130 6.48 8.69 3.23
N VAL A 131 6.59 8.65 1.90
CA VAL A 131 5.67 7.86 1.06
C VAL A 131 6.08 6.41 1.07
N GLU A 132 5.12 5.51 1.29
CA GLU A 132 5.39 4.08 1.52
C GLU A 132 4.93 3.22 0.35
N ILE A 133 3.77 3.54 -0.23
CA ILE A 133 3.16 2.80 -1.36
C ILE A 133 2.68 3.80 -2.40
N VAL A 134 3.02 3.58 -3.68
CA VAL A 134 2.34 4.21 -4.81
C VAL A 134 1.51 3.17 -5.53
N ILE A 135 0.26 3.48 -5.88
CA ILE A 135 -0.68 2.57 -6.53
C ILE A 135 -1.45 3.24 -7.66
N LYS A 136 -1.73 2.48 -8.72
CA LYS A 136 -2.66 2.87 -9.79
C LYS A 136 -3.61 1.75 -10.18
N ALA A 137 -4.82 2.14 -10.58
CA ALA A 137 -5.81 1.26 -11.20
C ALA A 137 -6.07 1.77 -12.64
N VAL A 138 -5.81 0.94 -13.63
CA VAL A 138 -5.81 1.32 -15.05
C VAL A 138 -6.89 0.55 -15.80
N ASP A 139 -7.61 1.24 -16.68
CA ASP A 139 -8.49 0.59 -17.65
C ASP A 139 -7.67 -0.09 -18.77
N GLY A 140 -7.28 -1.33 -18.50
CA GLY A 140 -6.56 -2.20 -19.43
C GLY A 140 -7.47 -3.02 -20.34
N ARG A 141 -8.79 -2.85 -20.27
CA ARG A 141 -9.76 -3.65 -21.02
C ARG A 141 -9.51 -3.65 -22.53
N PRO A 142 -9.12 -2.54 -23.17
CA PRO A 142 -8.79 -2.55 -24.60
C PRO A 142 -7.64 -3.49 -25.00
N VAL A 143 -6.81 -3.92 -24.04
CA VAL A 143 -5.64 -4.79 -24.30
C VAL A 143 -5.95 -6.25 -24.04
N ASN A 144 -6.54 -6.59 -22.89
CA ASN A 144 -6.77 -7.98 -22.50
C ASN A 144 -8.12 -8.23 -21.79
N GLY A 145 -9.01 -7.24 -21.79
CA GLY A 145 -10.34 -7.37 -21.18
C GLY A 145 -10.40 -7.12 -19.67
N PHE A 146 -9.30 -6.77 -19.01
CA PHE A 146 -9.26 -6.56 -17.56
C PHE A 146 -8.88 -5.13 -17.16
N TYR A 147 -9.37 -4.68 -16.01
CA TYR A 147 -8.74 -3.59 -15.28
C TYR A 147 -7.47 -4.10 -14.61
N TRP A 148 -6.45 -3.26 -14.57
CA TRP A 148 -5.14 -3.61 -14.04
C TRP A 148 -4.85 -2.84 -12.77
N VAL A 149 -4.18 -3.48 -11.82
CA VAL A 149 -3.66 -2.83 -10.61
C VAL A 149 -2.14 -2.93 -10.64
N PHE A 150 -1.47 -1.80 -10.46
CA PHE A 150 -0.03 -1.75 -10.26
C PHE A 150 0.27 -1.03 -8.96
N TYR A 151 1.19 -1.57 -8.17
CA TYR A 151 1.73 -0.86 -7.03
C TYR A 151 3.23 -1.10 -6.89
N GLY A 152 3.91 -0.15 -6.27
CA GLY A 152 5.29 -0.28 -5.84
C GLY A 152 5.44 0.27 -4.43
N ALA A 153 6.19 -0.45 -3.60
CA ALA A 153 6.51 -0.02 -2.25
C ALA A 153 7.93 0.50 -2.12
N LEU A 154 8.08 1.56 -1.32
CA LEU A 154 9.35 2.08 -0.80
C LEU A 154 9.59 1.61 0.65
N SER A 155 8.78 0.65 1.10
CA SER A 155 8.71 0.15 2.47
C SER A 155 8.97 -1.35 2.52
N ASP A 156 9.60 -1.80 3.59
CA ASP A 156 9.69 -3.21 3.99
C ASP A 156 8.71 -3.55 5.13
N VAL A 157 7.81 -2.63 5.48
CA VAL A 157 6.77 -2.83 6.48
C VAL A 157 5.74 -3.86 5.98
N GLU A 158 5.17 -4.64 6.89
CA GLU A 158 4.05 -5.51 6.58
C GLU A 158 2.79 -4.67 6.31
N TYR A 159 2.13 -4.90 5.18
CA TYR A 159 0.90 -4.19 4.86
C TYR A 159 -0.05 -5.04 4.02
N THR A 160 -1.32 -4.64 4.01
CA THR A 160 -2.32 -5.14 3.06
C THR A 160 -3.03 -3.96 2.40
N ILE A 161 -3.03 -3.96 1.07
CA ILE A 161 -3.82 -3.07 0.22
C ILE A 161 -5.10 -3.82 -0.13
N THR A 162 -6.25 -3.19 0.07
CA THR A 162 -7.55 -3.70 -0.36
C THR A 162 -8.08 -2.81 -1.47
N VAL A 163 -8.25 -3.40 -2.66
CA VAL A 163 -8.90 -2.74 -3.80
C VAL A 163 -10.30 -3.32 -3.97
N THR A 164 -11.31 -2.46 -3.92
CA THR A 164 -12.72 -2.82 -4.14
C THR A 164 -13.20 -2.18 -5.43
N ASP A 165 -13.69 -2.99 -6.36
CA ASP A 165 -14.48 -2.52 -7.49
C ASP A 165 -15.90 -2.19 -7.00
N THR A 166 -16.23 -0.91 -6.90
CA THR A 166 -17.52 -0.47 -6.38
C THR A 166 -18.67 -0.81 -7.31
N VAL A 167 -18.41 -1.10 -8.60
CA VAL A 167 -19.46 -1.46 -9.56
C VAL A 167 -19.87 -2.92 -9.39
N THR A 168 -18.91 -3.82 -9.24
CA THR A 168 -19.15 -5.28 -9.16
C THR A 168 -19.21 -5.80 -7.72
N GLY A 169 -18.69 -5.03 -6.76
CA GLY A 169 -18.52 -5.44 -5.37
C GLY A 169 -17.31 -6.37 -5.14
N VAL A 170 -16.56 -6.73 -6.18
CA VAL A 170 -15.39 -7.62 -6.06
C VAL A 170 -14.27 -6.93 -5.30
N VAL A 171 -13.64 -7.67 -4.40
CA VAL A 171 -12.53 -7.19 -3.55
C VAL A 171 -11.28 -8.02 -3.82
N LYS A 172 -10.15 -7.35 -4.05
CA LYS A 172 -8.83 -7.98 -4.13
C LYS A 172 -7.88 -7.43 -3.05
N PRO A 173 -7.41 -8.28 -2.13
CA PRO A 173 -6.32 -7.94 -1.22
C PRO A 173 -4.96 -8.21 -1.86
N TYR A 174 -3.99 -7.33 -1.59
CA TYR A 174 -2.59 -7.49 -1.94
C TYR A 174 -1.75 -7.26 -0.70
N SER A 175 -1.00 -8.27 -0.27
CA SER A 175 -0.21 -8.20 0.96
C SER A 175 1.29 -8.16 0.67
N ASN A 176 2.02 -7.49 1.54
CA ASN A 176 3.48 -7.51 1.59
C ASN A 176 3.90 -8.01 2.98
N MET A 177 4.84 -8.95 3.01
CA MET A 177 5.35 -9.51 4.26
C MET A 177 6.39 -8.57 4.89
N GLN A 178 6.49 -8.57 6.21
CA GLN A 178 7.55 -7.86 6.95
C GLN A 178 8.94 -8.19 6.37
N GLY A 179 9.75 -7.15 6.15
CA GLY A 179 11.11 -7.25 5.62
C GLY A 179 11.20 -7.42 4.10
N HIS A 180 10.08 -7.38 3.38
CA HIS A 180 10.05 -7.57 1.93
C HIS A 180 9.72 -6.26 1.21
N LEU A 181 10.44 -5.94 0.13
CA LEU A 181 10.14 -4.83 -0.77
C LEU A 181 9.49 -5.40 -2.03
N ALA A 182 8.28 -4.93 -2.37
CA ALA A 182 7.52 -5.46 -3.51
C ALA A 182 7.01 -4.37 -4.46
N SER A 183 7.12 -4.68 -5.75
CA SER A 183 6.37 -4.03 -6.82
C SER A 183 5.62 -5.10 -7.62
N VAL A 184 4.36 -4.85 -7.95
CA VAL A 184 3.46 -5.83 -8.57
C VAL A 184 2.67 -5.21 -9.70
N ALA A 185 2.40 -6.03 -10.72
CA ALA A 185 1.51 -5.75 -11.83
C ALA A 185 0.46 -6.86 -11.95
N ASP A 186 -0.73 -6.66 -11.39
CA ASP A 186 -1.88 -7.53 -11.65
C ASP A 186 -2.61 -7.01 -12.90
N THR A 187 -2.27 -7.57 -14.05
CA THR A 187 -2.90 -7.23 -15.34
C THR A 187 -4.18 -8.03 -15.62
N SER A 188 -4.69 -8.69 -14.59
CA SER A 188 -5.95 -9.46 -14.59
C SER A 188 -6.76 -9.12 -13.33
N ALA A 189 -6.65 -7.88 -12.84
CA ALA A 189 -7.14 -7.51 -11.52
C ALA A 189 -8.66 -7.64 -11.43
N PHE A 190 -9.40 -6.97 -12.31
CA PHE A 190 -10.86 -7.03 -12.29
C PHE A 190 -11.42 -7.24 -13.68
N HIS A 191 -12.44 -8.10 -13.77
CA HIS A 191 -13.24 -8.24 -14.98
C HIS A 191 -14.29 -7.12 -15.03
N PRO A 192 -14.68 -6.64 -16.24
CA PRO A 192 -15.71 -5.63 -16.45
C PRO A 192 -16.97 -5.80 -15.62
#